data_AF-A0AAW1RAP9-F1
#
_entry.id   AF-A0AAW1RAP9-F1
#
_cell.length_a   1.000
_cell.length_b   1.000
_cell.length_c   1.000
_cell.angle_alpha   90.00
_cell.angle_beta   90.00
_cell.angle_gamma   90.00
#
_symmetry.space_group_name_H-M   'P 1'
#
loop_
_entity.id
_entity.type
_entity.pdbx_description
1 polymer ?
#
loop_
_entity_poly.entity_id
_entity_poly.type
_entity_poly.pdbx_seq_one_letter_code
_entity_poly.pdbx_strand_id
1 'polypeptide(L)'
;MGPLLDGIHGRVQLLEYDWARLELVGLHSSWSVIALLGTFYAVFGGALVALDTLALGDRSASGASRTVAPIAGATVPRMAAAAGATAALLQLSAALYARGVPYTVIHAALAPCALGCWAVFDGSLQGLLMSSVAAVAAPFASEIILMQLGLWHYRQPDVFIAGQGIVSWVMWCYFGYTSSLGLLARLLWRQLQQPDTQVEL
;
A
#
# COMPACT_ATOMS: atom_id res chain seq x y z
N MET A 1 -5.23 8.96 4.35
CA MET A 1 -5.57 7.58 3.90
C MET A 1 -5.05 6.54 4.88
N GLY A 2 -3.77 6.58 5.27
CA GLY A 2 -3.13 5.55 6.10
C GLY A 2 -3.86 5.12 7.37
N PRO A 3 -4.07 6.00 8.37
CA PRO A 3 -4.73 5.62 9.63
C PRO A 3 -6.15 5.08 9.48
N LEU A 4 -6.88 5.52 8.45
CA LEU A 4 -8.23 5.02 8.15
C LEU A 4 -8.20 3.57 7.65
N LEU A 5 -7.22 3.23 6.81
CA LEU A 5 -7.03 1.89 6.28
C LEU A 5 -6.45 0.95 7.33
N ASP A 6 -5.49 1.45 8.13
CA ASP A 6 -4.90 0.73 9.27
C ASP A 6 -5.95 0.39 10.35
N GLY A 7 -6.86 1.33 10.64
CA GLY A 7 -7.95 1.08 11.59
C GLY A 7 -8.91 -0.04 11.18
N ILE A 8 -8.95 -0.47 9.91
CA ILE A 8 -9.70 -1.67 9.48
C ILE A 8 -9.18 -2.91 10.22
N HIS A 9 -7.85 -3.04 10.31
CA HIS A 9 -7.15 -4.12 11.00
C HIS A 9 -7.13 -3.92 12.52
N GLY A 10 -7.06 -2.66 12.97
CA GLY A 10 -7.15 -2.34 14.41
C GLY A 10 -8.45 -2.83 15.06
N ARG A 11 -9.60 -2.73 14.37
CA ARG A 11 -10.90 -3.21 14.88
C ARG A 11 -10.96 -4.71 15.18
N VAL A 12 -10.14 -5.50 14.50
CA VAL A 12 -10.08 -6.96 14.70
C VAL A 12 -8.87 -7.38 15.52
N GLN A 13 -8.16 -6.41 16.12
CA GLN A 13 -6.96 -6.63 16.93
C GLN A 13 -5.93 -7.49 16.18
N LEU A 14 -5.74 -7.21 14.89
CA LEU A 14 -4.66 -7.80 14.12
C LEU A 14 -3.31 -7.28 14.65
N LEU A 15 -3.21 -5.95 14.73
CA LEU A 15 -2.13 -5.20 15.36
C LEU A 15 -2.61 -4.65 16.70
N GLU A 16 -1.80 -4.85 17.74
CA GLU A 16 -1.99 -4.24 19.04
C GLU A 16 -0.88 -3.20 19.23
N TYR A 17 -1.27 -1.92 19.30
CA TYR A 17 -0.33 -0.81 19.47
C TYR A 17 0.07 -0.70 20.93
N ASP A 18 1.35 -0.72 21.25
CA ASP A 18 1.82 -0.61 22.64
C ASP A 18 2.11 0.85 23.02
N TRP A 19 2.32 1.71 22.02
CA TRP A 19 2.66 3.11 22.23
C TRP A 19 1.91 4.08 21.30
N ALA A 20 1.64 5.29 21.82
CA ALA A 20 0.95 6.40 21.14
C ALA A 20 -0.34 6.00 20.41
N ARG A 21 -1.19 5.21 21.09
CA ARG A 21 -2.49 4.76 20.59
C ARG A 21 -3.36 5.95 20.19
N LEU A 22 -3.98 5.82 19.02
CA LEU A 22 -4.97 6.74 18.50
C LEU A 22 -6.31 5.99 18.42
N GLU A 23 -7.26 6.41 19.24
CA GLU A 23 -8.63 5.88 19.23
C GLU A 23 -9.59 6.99 18.83
N LEU A 24 -10.12 6.92 17.61
CA LEU A 24 -11.02 7.94 17.09
C LEU A 24 -12.20 7.29 16.37
N VAL A 25 -13.41 7.38 16.95
CA VAL A 25 -14.66 6.88 16.34
C VAL A 25 -14.55 5.43 15.85
N GLY A 26 -14.02 4.52 16.68
CA GLY A 26 -13.85 3.10 16.35
C GLY A 26 -12.66 2.77 15.43
N LEU A 27 -11.85 3.77 15.05
CA LEU A 27 -10.52 3.53 14.49
C LEU A 27 -9.55 3.27 15.64
N HIS A 28 -8.84 2.14 15.57
CA HIS A 28 -7.74 1.81 16.46
C HIS A 28 -6.44 1.84 15.64
N SER A 29 -5.58 2.83 15.90
CA SER A 29 -4.31 3.06 15.20
C SER A 29 -3.26 3.63 16.17
N SER A 30 -2.14 4.16 15.67
CA SER A 30 -1.11 4.85 16.46
C SER A 30 -0.59 6.09 15.73
N TRP A 31 -0.13 7.10 16.47
CA TRP A 31 0.56 8.26 15.88
C TRP A 31 1.80 7.85 15.08
N SER A 32 2.48 6.77 15.49
CA SER A 32 3.63 6.23 14.77
C SER A 32 3.24 5.70 13.38
N VAL A 33 2.00 5.26 13.18
CA VAL A 33 1.49 4.82 11.87
C VAL A 33 1.38 5.99 10.91
N ILE A 34 1.02 7.19 11.38
CA ILE A 34 0.97 8.39 10.54
C ILE A 34 2.35 8.72 9.99
N ALA A 35 3.36 8.75 10.87
CA ALA A 35 4.74 9.05 10.47
C ALA A 35 5.31 7.97 9.54
N LEU A 36 5.09 6.69 9.86
CA LEU A 36 5.53 5.57 9.04
C LEU A 36 4.91 5.63 7.64
N LEU A 37 3.58 5.70 7.56
CA LEU A 37 2.87 5.66 6.28
C LEU A 37 3.13 6.92 5.46
N GLY A 38 3.24 8.09 6.08
CA GLY A 38 3.66 9.31 5.40
C GLY A 38 5.04 9.17 4.75
N THR A 39 6.00 8.59 5.48
CA THR A 39 7.36 8.33 4.97
C THR A 39 7.33 7.30 3.84
N PHE A 40 6.60 6.20 4.02
CA PHE A 40 6.44 5.18 3.00
C PHE A 40 5.82 5.76 1.72
N TYR A 41 4.78 6.58 1.82
CA TYR A 41 4.15 7.19 0.64
C TYR A 41 5.09 8.13 -0.10
N ALA A 42 5.83 8.95 0.63
CA ALA A 42 6.80 9.87 0.03
C ALA A 42 7.92 9.12 -0.69
N VAL A 43 8.56 8.16 -0.02
CA VAL A 43 9.70 7.42 -0.56
C VAL A 43 9.27 6.49 -1.70
N PHE A 44 8.25 5.65 -1.47
CA PHE A 44 7.81 4.67 -2.45
C PHE A 44 7.13 5.34 -3.64
N GLY A 45 6.24 6.30 -3.40
CA GLY A 45 5.57 7.06 -4.45
C GLY A 45 6.55 7.89 -5.28
N GLY A 46 7.51 8.55 -4.63
CA GLY A 46 8.57 9.29 -5.29
C GLY A 46 9.47 8.39 -6.13
N ALA A 47 9.91 7.24 -5.60
CA ALA A 47 10.70 6.27 -6.34
C ALA A 47 9.95 5.72 -7.56
N LEU A 48 8.65 5.41 -7.40
CA LEU A 48 7.81 4.94 -8.50
C LEU A 48 7.72 5.98 -9.63
N VAL A 49 7.47 7.25 -9.29
CA VAL A 49 7.39 8.33 -10.29
C VAL A 49 8.76 8.60 -10.92
N ALA A 50 9.85 8.59 -10.14
CA ALA A 50 11.20 8.75 -10.68
C ALA A 50 11.51 7.66 -11.72
N LEU A 51 11.19 6.40 -11.40
CA LEU A 51 11.32 5.28 -12.33
C LEU A 51 10.41 5.44 -13.56
N ASP A 52 9.16 5.87 -13.39
CA ASP A 52 8.26 6.16 -14.51
C ASP A 52 8.89 7.22 -15.45
N THR A 53 9.44 8.30 -14.90
CA THR A 53 10.05 9.39 -15.69
C THR A 53 11.35 9.00 -16.38
N LEU A 54 12.24 8.26 -15.70
CA LEU A 54 13.48 7.74 -16.30
C LEU A 54 13.17 6.79 -17.45
N ALA A 55 12.21 5.89 -17.25
CA ALA A 55 11.81 4.94 -18.28
C ALA A 55 11.08 5.60 -19.46
N LEU A 56 10.41 6.74 -19.25
CA LEU A 56 9.77 7.52 -20.32
C LEU A 56 10.76 8.39 -21.10
N GLY A 57 11.82 8.89 -20.47
CA GLY A 57 12.91 9.63 -21.14
C GLY A 57 13.60 8.79 -22.23
N ASP A 58 13.72 7.48 -22.02
CA ASP A 58 14.25 6.53 -23.00
C ASP A 58 13.25 6.15 -24.13
N ARG A 59 11.96 6.50 -24.00
CA ARG A 59 10.85 5.95 -24.81
C ARG A 59 10.30 6.86 -25.90
N SER A 60 10.84 8.05 -26.12
CA SER A 60 10.54 8.83 -27.35
C SER A 60 10.85 8.07 -28.65
N ALA A 61 11.48 6.88 -28.60
CA ALA A 61 11.87 6.07 -29.75
C ALA A 61 11.14 4.72 -29.95
N SER A 62 10.24 4.24 -29.06
CA SER A 62 9.60 2.92 -29.31
C SER A 62 8.17 2.79 -28.77
N GLY A 63 7.30 2.20 -29.59
CA GLY A 63 5.86 2.08 -29.38
C GLY A 63 5.41 1.25 -28.16
N ALA A 64 4.08 1.18 -28.01
CA ALA A 64 3.32 0.67 -26.86
C ALA A 64 3.98 -0.50 -26.09
N SER A 65 4.62 -0.18 -24.96
CA SER A 65 5.30 -1.15 -24.10
C SER A 65 4.64 -1.21 -22.71
N ARG A 66 4.14 -2.40 -22.34
CA ARG A 66 3.50 -2.75 -21.05
C ARG A 66 4.42 -2.65 -19.82
N THR A 67 5.67 -2.18 -19.96
CA THR A 67 6.63 -2.13 -18.84
C THR A 67 6.27 -1.06 -17.81
N VAL A 68 5.76 0.10 -18.23
CA VAL A 68 5.54 1.28 -17.38
C VAL A 68 4.07 1.70 -17.49
N ALA A 69 3.42 1.99 -16.37
CA ALA A 69 2.06 2.50 -16.39
C ALA A 69 2.06 3.97 -16.83
N PRO A 70 1.15 4.40 -17.71
CA PRO A 70 1.13 5.78 -18.17
C PRO A 70 0.69 6.74 -17.06
N ILE A 71 1.53 7.73 -16.74
CA ILE A 71 1.21 8.84 -15.82
C ILE A 71 -0.09 9.54 -16.27
N ALA A 72 -0.28 9.71 -17.58
CA ALA A 72 -1.49 10.31 -18.16
C ALA A 72 -2.79 9.55 -17.83
N GLY A 73 -2.70 8.25 -17.53
CA GLY A 73 -3.83 7.41 -17.14
C GLY A 73 -4.28 7.60 -15.69
N ALA A 74 -3.53 8.33 -14.87
CA ALA A 74 -3.90 8.65 -13.50
C ALA A 74 -4.95 9.77 -13.47
N THR A 75 -6.17 9.42 -13.06
CA THR A 75 -7.30 10.33 -12.89
C THR A 75 -7.88 10.17 -11.48
N VAL A 76 -8.56 11.19 -10.97
CA VAL A 76 -9.22 11.14 -9.65
C VAL A 76 -10.18 9.95 -9.53
N PRO A 77 -11.09 9.66 -10.50
CA PRO A 77 -11.99 8.52 -10.38
C PRO A 77 -11.26 7.17 -10.34
N ARG A 78 -10.20 7.01 -11.14
CA ARG A 78 -9.40 5.78 -11.16
C ARG A 78 -8.63 5.59 -9.85
N MET A 79 -8.06 6.66 -9.31
CA MET A 79 -7.40 6.65 -7.99
C MET A 79 -8.40 6.31 -6.88
N ALA A 80 -9.59 6.91 -6.89
CA ALA A 80 -10.64 6.62 -5.91
C ALA A 80 -11.12 5.16 -5.98
N ALA A 81 -11.31 4.63 -7.19
CA ALA A 81 -11.64 3.21 -7.39
C ALA A 81 -10.55 2.28 -6.86
N ALA A 82 -9.28 2.61 -7.10
CA ALA A 82 -8.15 1.83 -6.57
C ALA A 82 -8.09 1.89 -5.04
N ALA A 83 -8.30 3.06 -4.43
CA ALA A 83 -8.38 3.21 -2.98
C ALA A 83 -9.54 2.39 -2.38
N GLY A 84 -10.69 2.37 -3.06
CA GLY A 84 -11.83 1.52 -2.69
C GLY A 84 -11.51 0.03 -2.78
N ALA A 85 -10.82 -0.41 -3.83
CA ALA A 85 -10.35 -1.79 -3.98
C ALA A 85 -9.35 -2.18 -2.88
N THR A 86 -8.41 -1.29 -2.55
CA THR A 86 -7.50 -1.47 -1.41
C THR A 86 -8.26 -1.59 -0.09
N ALA A 87 -9.25 -0.73 0.16
CA ALA A 87 -10.07 -0.82 1.37
C ALA A 87 -10.86 -2.15 1.42
N ALA A 88 -11.41 -2.60 0.29
CA ALA A 88 -12.10 -3.89 0.19
C ALA A 88 -11.17 -5.08 0.47
N LEU A 89 -9.93 -5.05 -0.06
CA LEU A 89 -8.90 -6.06 0.21
C LEU A 89 -8.56 -6.13 1.71
N LEU A 90 -8.37 -4.98 2.36
CA LEU A 90 -8.11 -4.91 3.80
C LEU A 90 -9.32 -5.35 4.64
N GLN A 91 -10.54 -5.02 4.18
CA GLN A 91 -11.75 -5.45 4.84
C GLN A 91 -11.96 -6.96 4.73
N LEU A 92 -11.63 -7.56 3.59
CA LEU A 92 -11.66 -9.00 3.38
C LEU A 92 -10.64 -9.69 4.31
N SER A 93 -9.41 -9.20 4.37
CA SER A 93 -8.38 -9.79 5.24
C SER A 93 -8.76 -9.70 6.72
N ALA A 94 -9.27 -8.55 7.17
CA ALA A 94 -9.79 -8.37 8.53
C ALA A 94 -10.95 -9.34 8.83
N ALA A 95 -11.87 -9.51 7.88
CA ALA A 95 -13.04 -10.37 8.02
C ALA A 95 -12.67 -11.86 8.13
N LEU A 96 -11.68 -12.32 7.35
CA LEU A 96 -11.19 -13.70 7.41
C LEU A 96 -10.41 -13.94 8.71
N TYR A 97 -9.53 -13.01 9.09
CA TYR A 97 -8.76 -13.09 10.33
C TYR A 97 -9.67 -13.15 11.57
N ALA A 98 -10.67 -12.27 11.67
CA ALA A 98 -11.61 -12.24 12.80
C ALA A 98 -12.44 -13.53 12.95
N ARG A 99 -12.58 -14.31 11.87
CA ARG A 99 -13.27 -15.61 11.88
C ARG A 99 -12.35 -16.79 12.18
N GLY A 100 -11.06 -16.55 12.44
CA GLY A 100 -10.07 -17.62 12.67
C GLY A 100 -9.84 -18.49 11.43
N VAL A 101 -10.02 -17.93 10.23
CA VAL A 101 -9.79 -18.68 8.98
C VAL A 101 -8.31 -19.08 8.90
N PRO A 102 -7.97 -20.32 8.52
CA PRO A 102 -6.58 -20.74 8.37
C PRO A 102 -5.79 -19.86 7.42
N TYR A 103 -4.54 -19.53 7.77
CA TYR A 103 -3.77 -18.52 7.03
C TYR A 103 -3.47 -18.92 5.58
N THR A 104 -3.35 -20.21 5.30
CA THR A 104 -3.23 -20.74 3.94
C THR A 104 -4.44 -20.35 3.08
N VAL A 105 -5.65 -20.38 3.66
CA VAL A 105 -6.89 -19.96 2.99
C VAL A 105 -6.93 -18.44 2.84
N ILE A 106 -6.45 -17.69 3.84
CA ILE A 106 -6.33 -16.22 3.75
C ILE A 106 -5.38 -15.85 2.60
N HIS A 107 -4.22 -16.49 2.47
CA HIS A 107 -3.32 -16.27 1.33
C HIS A 107 -4.02 -16.59 0.00
N ALA A 108 -4.68 -17.73 -0.10
CA ALA A 108 -5.37 -18.15 -1.32
C ALA A 108 -6.47 -17.17 -1.75
N ALA A 109 -7.14 -16.52 -0.79
CA ALA A 109 -8.13 -15.49 -1.06
C ALA A 109 -7.50 -14.13 -1.42
N LEU A 110 -6.48 -13.68 -0.68
CA LEU A 110 -5.91 -12.34 -0.85
C LEU A 110 -4.98 -12.22 -2.05
N ALA A 111 -4.21 -13.26 -2.38
CA ALA A 111 -3.28 -13.25 -3.51
C ALA A 111 -3.95 -12.87 -4.85
N PRO A 112 -5.04 -13.55 -5.29
CA PRO A 112 -5.71 -13.20 -6.53
C PRO A 112 -6.36 -11.81 -6.47
N CYS A 113 -6.87 -11.38 -5.31
CA CYS A 113 -7.43 -10.03 -5.15
C CYS A 113 -6.35 -8.95 -5.29
N ALA A 114 -5.17 -9.16 -4.69
CA ALA A 114 -4.04 -8.23 -4.76
C ALA A 114 -3.46 -8.17 -6.19
N LEU A 115 -3.29 -9.31 -6.86
CA LEU A 115 -2.92 -9.39 -8.27
C LEU A 115 -3.97 -8.75 -9.18
N GLY A 116 -5.25 -8.92 -8.87
CA GLY A 116 -6.36 -8.26 -9.56
C GLY A 116 -6.30 -6.73 -9.42
N CYS A 117 -5.98 -6.21 -8.23
CA CYS A 117 -5.77 -4.78 -8.02
C CYS A 117 -4.65 -4.26 -8.94
N TRP A 118 -3.51 -4.94 -8.96
CA TRP A 118 -2.42 -4.58 -9.87
C TRP A 118 -2.88 -4.64 -11.34
N ALA A 119 -3.47 -5.75 -11.78
CA ALA A 119 -3.86 -5.95 -13.18
C ALA A 119 -4.88 -4.91 -13.68
N VAL A 120 -5.83 -4.52 -12.82
CA VAL A 120 -6.89 -3.56 -13.17
C VAL A 120 -6.40 -2.11 -13.14
N PHE A 121 -5.61 -1.75 -12.12
CA PHE A 121 -5.29 -0.34 -11.83
C PHE A 121 -3.92 0.12 -12.34
N ASP A 122 -2.94 -0.78 -12.46
CA ASP A 122 -1.59 -0.47 -12.92
C ASP A 122 -1.23 -1.28 -14.19
N GLY A 123 -1.23 -2.61 -14.09
CA GLY A 123 -1.03 -3.55 -15.19
C GLY A 123 0.39 -3.57 -15.78
N SER A 124 1.33 -2.80 -15.21
CA SER A 124 2.69 -2.69 -15.73
C SER A 124 3.67 -3.62 -15.03
N LEU A 125 4.72 -4.04 -15.74
CA LEU A 125 5.80 -4.85 -15.14
C LEU A 125 6.53 -4.11 -14.01
N GLN A 126 6.81 -2.81 -14.19
CA GLN A 126 7.39 -1.98 -13.14
C GLN A 126 6.47 -1.92 -11.92
N GLY A 127 5.17 -1.71 -12.11
CA GLY A 127 4.19 -1.75 -11.03
C GLY A 127 4.19 -3.09 -10.31
N LEU A 128 4.30 -4.20 -11.05
CA LEU A 128 4.41 -5.55 -10.49
C LEU A 128 5.67 -5.70 -9.62
N LEU A 129 6.83 -5.30 -10.14
CA LEU A 129 8.11 -5.39 -9.42
C LEU A 129 8.10 -4.52 -8.16
N MET A 130 7.64 -3.28 -8.27
CA MET A 130 7.53 -2.36 -7.13
C MET A 130 6.55 -2.88 -6.08
N SER A 131 5.43 -3.46 -6.50
CA SER A 131 4.46 -4.08 -5.59
C SER A 131 5.06 -5.28 -4.86
N SER A 132 5.83 -6.11 -5.56
CA SER A 132 6.57 -7.23 -4.94
C SER A 132 7.62 -6.74 -3.93
N VAL A 133 8.34 -5.67 -4.25
CA VAL A 133 9.29 -5.05 -3.29
C VAL A 133 8.55 -4.55 -2.06
N ALA A 134 7.43 -3.83 -2.21
CA ALA A 134 6.63 -3.38 -1.07
C ALA A 134 6.08 -4.53 -0.23
N ALA A 135 5.60 -5.60 -0.88
CA ALA A 135 5.05 -6.79 -0.23
C ALA A 135 6.06 -7.48 0.70
N VAL A 136 7.36 -7.30 0.45
CA VAL A 136 8.43 -7.87 1.27
C VAL A 136 9.03 -6.80 2.19
N ALA A 137 9.54 -5.72 1.63
CA ALA A 137 10.29 -4.72 2.38
C ALA A 137 9.45 -4.04 3.49
N ALA A 138 8.18 -3.75 3.24
CA ALA A 138 7.35 -3.10 4.25
C ALA A 138 7.12 -3.99 5.49
N PRO A 139 6.56 -5.22 5.37
CA PRO A 139 6.34 -6.07 6.55
C PRO A 139 7.64 -6.61 7.16
N PHE A 140 8.67 -6.89 6.36
CA PHE A 140 9.88 -7.55 6.89
C PHE A 140 11.01 -6.60 7.29
N ALA A 141 11.10 -5.40 6.73
CA ALA A 141 12.12 -4.44 7.15
C ALA A 141 11.51 -3.40 8.10
N SER A 142 10.47 -2.69 7.65
CA SER A 142 9.97 -1.55 8.43
C SER A 142 9.20 -1.99 9.67
N GLU A 143 8.31 -2.98 9.59
CA GLU A 143 7.55 -3.41 10.77
C GLU A 143 8.45 -4.10 11.81
N ILE A 144 9.41 -4.92 11.39
CA ILE A 144 10.33 -5.58 12.33
C ILE A 144 11.11 -4.57 13.18
N ILE A 145 11.60 -3.49 12.56
CA ILE A 145 12.31 -2.43 13.29
C ILE A 145 11.37 -1.77 14.31
N LEU A 146 10.12 -1.49 13.93
CA LEU A 146 9.16 -0.78 14.78
C LEU A 146 8.66 -1.65 15.93
N MET A 147 8.51 -2.96 15.71
CA MET A 147 8.20 -3.92 16.78
C MET A 147 9.37 -4.08 17.75
N GLN A 148 10.62 -4.07 17.28
CA GLN A 148 11.80 -4.03 18.16
C GLN A 148 11.86 -2.77 19.03
N LEU A 149 11.31 -1.65 18.54
CA LEU A 149 11.16 -0.42 19.31
C LEU A 149 9.95 -0.45 20.27
N GLY A 150 9.20 -1.55 20.33
CA GLY A 150 8.04 -1.71 21.21
C GLY A 150 6.86 -0.80 20.85
N LEU A 151 6.70 -0.46 19.56
CA LEU A 151 5.59 0.39 19.12
C LEU A 151 4.28 -0.37 18.97
N TRP A 152 4.35 -1.63 18.54
CA TRP A 152 3.21 -2.53 18.37
C TRP A 152 3.69 -3.97 18.22
N HIS A 153 2.74 -4.91 18.21
CA HIS A 153 2.97 -6.30 17.84
C HIS A 153 1.73 -6.90 17.17
N TYR A 154 1.93 -8.00 16.43
CA TYR A 154 0.82 -8.80 15.93
C TYR A 154 0.28 -9.71 17.03
N ARG A 155 -1.04 -9.82 17.14
CA ARG A 155 -1.68 -10.66 18.16
C ARG A 155 -1.50 -12.17 17.90
N GLN A 156 -1.55 -12.58 16.63
CA GLN A 156 -1.44 -13.99 16.23
C GLN A 156 -0.45 -14.16 15.07
N PRO A 157 0.86 -13.96 15.29
CA PRO A 157 1.85 -14.13 14.24
C PRO A 157 2.06 -15.61 13.88
N ASP A 158 2.43 -15.86 12.63
CA ASP A 158 2.75 -17.21 12.11
C ASP A 158 4.17 -17.30 11.50
N VAL A 159 4.82 -16.16 11.30
CA VAL A 159 6.22 -16.07 10.86
C VAL A 159 7.01 -15.25 11.86
N PHE A 160 8.20 -15.74 12.23
CA PHE A 160 9.07 -15.08 13.19
C PHE A 160 10.41 -14.73 12.55
N ILE A 161 10.80 -13.47 12.62
CA ILE A 161 12.06 -12.97 12.08
C ILE A 161 12.69 -12.03 13.11
N ALA A 162 13.97 -12.22 13.40
CA ALA A 162 14.71 -11.43 14.40
C ALA A 162 13.99 -11.35 15.77
N GLY A 163 13.32 -12.43 16.17
CA GLY A 163 12.56 -12.50 17.43
C GLY A 163 11.21 -11.78 17.42
N GLN A 164 10.82 -11.17 16.29
CA GLN A 164 9.53 -10.50 16.13
C GLN A 164 8.57 -11.35 15.29
N GLY A 165 7.33 -11.46 15.76
CA GLY A 165 6.27 -12.20 15.07
C GLY A 165 5.51 -11.30 14.11
N ILE A 166 5.32 -11.76 12.87
CA ILE A 166 4.48 -11.12 11.87
C ILE A 166 3.41 -12.07 11.36
N VAL A 167 2.39 -11.49 10.73
CA VAL A 167 1.35 -12.22 10.01
C VAL A 167 1.71 -12.30 8.52
N SER A 168 2.01 -13.49 8.02
CA SER A 168 2.57 -13.72 6.68
C SER A 168 1.71 -13.18 5.54
N TRP A 169 0.38 -13.25 5.64
CA TRP A 169 -0.53 -12.82 4.57
C TRP A 169 -0.62 -11.29 4.43
N VAL A 170 -0.08 -10.51 5.38
CA VAL A 170 -0.02 -9.04 5.29
C VAL A 170 0.76 -8.58 4.05
N MET A 171 1.68 -9.40 3.53
CA MET A 171 2.37 -9.13 2.27
C MET A 171 1.40 -8.84 1.11
N TRP A 172 0.26 -9.54 1.05
CA TRP A 172 -0.75 -9.33 0.00
C TRP A 172 -1.49 -8.01 0.18
N CYS A 173 -1.65 -7.55 1.42
CA CYS A 173 -2.22 -6.24 1.71
C CYS A 173 -1.28 -5.15 1.19
N TYR A 174 0.02 -5.23 1.48
CA TYR A 174 1.02 -4.30 0.95
C TYR A 174 1.11 -4.36 -0.58
N PHE A 175 1.07 -5.56 -1.17
CA PHE A 175 1.05 -5.71 -2.62
C PHE A 175 -0.15 -5.01 -3.26
N GLY A 176 -1.37 -5.23 -2.77
CA GLY A 176 -2.57 -4.60 -3.34
C GLY A 176 -2.63 -3.09 -3.04
N TYR A 177 -2.06 -2.67 -1.92
CA TYR A 177 -1.99 -1.28 -1.49
C TYR A 177 -1.29 -0.37 -2.50
N THR A 178 -0.18 -0.85 -3.09
CA THR A 178 0.66 -0.07 -4.01
C THR A 178 -0.08 0.41 -5.26
N SER A 179 -1.17 -0.27 -5.68
CA SER A 179 -1.96 0.15 -6.84
C SER A 179 -2.62 1.50 -6.62
N SER A 180 -3.17 1.72 -5.42
CA SER A 180 -3.77 3.00 -5.02
C SER A 180 -2.71 4.08 -4.82
N LEU A 181 -1.58 3.73 -4.17
CA LEU A 181 -0.46 4.64 -3.93
C LEU A 181 0.22 5.08 -5.23
N GLY A 182 0.45 4.17 -6.16
CA GLY A 182 1.05 4.46 -7.46
C GLY A 182 0.18 5.40 -8.29
N LEU A 183 -1.14 5.19 -8.29
CA LEU A 183 -2.07 6.12 -8.94
C LEU A 183 -2.10 7.49 -8.27
N LEU A 184 -2.06 7.55 -6.93
CA LEU A 184 -1.97 8.81 -6.21
C LEU A 184 -0.66 9.56 -6.55
N ALA A 185 0.48 8.87 -6.53
CA ALA A 185 1.77 9.46 -6.83
C ALA A 185 1.81 10.05 -8.25
N ARG A 186 1.33 9.28 -9.24
CA ARG A 186 1.24 9.75 -10.64
C ARG A 186 0.27 10.91 -10.81
N LEU A 187 -0.86 10.90 -10.09
CA LEU A 187 -1.84 11.99 -10.11
C LEU A 187 -1.24 13.29 -9.54
N LEU A 188 -0.59 13.21 -8.37
CA LEU A 188 0.07 14.36 -7.74
C LEU A 188 1.20 14.89 -8.62
N TRP A 189 2.02 14.00 -9.18
CA TRP A 189 3.08 14.38 -10.11
C TRP A 189 2.53 15.13 -11.32
N ARG A 190 1.45 14.63 -11.93
CA ARG A 190 0.78 15.30 -13.06
C ARG A 190 0.30 16.70 -12.69
N GLN A 191 -0.28 16.87 -11.51
CA GLN A 191 -0.74 18.18 -11.03
C GLN A 191 0.42 19.15 -10.82
N LEU A 192 1.54 18.69 -10.25
CA LEU A 192 2.75 19.50 -10.06
C LEU A 192 3.39 19.94 -11.39
N GLN A 193 3.16 19.21 -12.47
CA GLN A 193 3.67 19.52 -13.81
C GLN A 193 2.74 20.42 -14.63
N GLN A 194 1.52 20.68 -14.16
CA GLN A 194 0.64 21.65 -14.83
C GLN A 194 1.09 23.07 -14.44
N PRO A 195 1.51 23.92 -15.39
CA PRO A 195 1.78 25.32 -15.08
C PRO A 195 0.49 25.96 -14.54
N ASP A 196 0.62 26.84 -13.53
CA ASP A 196 -0.50 27.62 -12.98
C ASP A 196 -1.29 28.20 -14.15
N THR A 197 -2.49 27.68 -14.38
CA THR A 197 -3.42 28.32 -15.30
C THR A 197 -3.84 29.57 -14.56
N GLN A 198 -3.32 30.71 -15.03
CA GLN A 198 -3.54 31.99 -14.38
C GLN A 198 -5.01 32.17 -14.08
N VAL A 199 -5.30 32.48 -12.82
CA VAL A 199 -6.57 33.07 -12.42
C VAL A 199 -6.64 34.42 -13.13
N GLU A 200 -7.26 34.46 -14.31
CA GLU A 200 -7.74 35.71 -14.89
C GLU A 200 -8.83 36.23 -13.93
N LEU A 201 -8.46 37.24 -13.14
CA LEU A 201 -9.36 38.09 -12.37
C LEU A 201 -9.94 39.18 -13.28
#